data_AF-A0A5D2MFM4-F1
#
_entry.id   AF-A0A5D2MFM4-F1
#
_cell.length_a   1.000
_cell.length_b   1.000
_cell.length_c   1.000
_cell.angle_alpha   90.00
_cell.angle_beta   90.00
_cell.angle_gamma   90.00
#
_symmetry.space_group_name_H-M   'P 1'
#
loop_
_entity.id
_entity.type
_entity.pdbx_description
1 polymer ?
#
loop_
_entity_poly.entity_id
_entity_poly.type
_entity_poly.pdbx_seq_one_letter_code
_entity_poly.pdbx_strand_id
1 'polypeptide(L)'
;MMTNEYFGGWKFAASACNGYQNDRVMIAAASDAFWAGGSACGRNYKVECRGATNQGDPNPCRGQDYMVVKIVYYCPSGCQGTIDLSQEAFAAIANPDADKTEISFHQYVDHLLMLLSAVALVSNCML
;
A
#
# COMPACT_ATOMS: atom_id res chain seq x y z
N MET A 1 -5.46 -4.71 -9.31
CA MET A 1 -4.17 -4.40 -9.98
C MET A 1 -3.32 -3.35 -9.24
N MET A 2 -2.00 -3.53 -9.24
CA MET A 2 -0.97 -2.59 -8.75
C MET A 2 0.29 -2.64 -9.62
N THR A 3 1.16 -1.64 -9.51
CA THR A 3 2.43 -1.52 -10.25
C THR A 3 3.66 -1.47 -9.34
N ASN A 4 4.84 -1.60 -9.95
CA ASN A 4 6.18 -1.42 -9.36
C ASN A 4 6.77 -0.03 -9.70
N GLU A 5 5.94 0.96 -10.02
CA GLU A 5 6.40 2.22 -10.64
C GLU A 5 6.94 3.23 -9.62
N TYR A 6 6.88 2.90 -8.33
CA TYR A 6 7.04 3.87 -7.27
C TYR A 6 8.48 4.39 -7.05
N PHE A 7 9.49 3.85 -7.73
CA PHE A 7 10.90 4.23 -7.51
C PHE A 7 11.64 4.79 -8.74
N GLY A 8 10.97 4.95 -9.89
CA GLY A 8 11.61 5.42 -11.12
C GLY A 8 11.92 6.92 -11.20
N GLY A 9 11.26 7.78 -10.40
CA GLY A 9 11.38 9.24 -10.56
C GLY A 9 11.31 10.10 -9.29
N TRP A 10 10.96 9.53 -8.13
CA TRP A 10 10.58 10.31 -6.94
C TRP A 10 11.51 10.13 -5.72
N LYS A 11 12.76 9.67 -5.91
CA LYS A 11 13.74 9.55 -4.81
C LYS A 11 13.98 10.84 -3.99
N PHE A 12 13.50 12.00 -4.45
CA PHE A 12 13.66 13.31 -3.81
C PHE A 12 12.35 14.06 -3.54
N ALA A 13 11.20 13.45 -3.78
CA ALA A 13 9.95 14.17 -3.64
C ALA A 13 9.32 13.94 -2.27
N ALA A 14 8.90 15.04 -1.65
CA ALA A 14 8.27 15.07 -0.35
C ALA A 14 6.96 14.30 -0.38
N SER A 15 6.74 13.39 0.56
CA SER A 15 5.54 12.58 0.59
C SER A 15 4.28 13.43 0.75
N ALA A 16 3.19 13.07 0.05
CA ALA A 16 1.94 13.83 0.16
C ALA A 16 1.34 13.78 1.58
N CYS A 17 1.68 12.75 2.37
CA CYS A 17 1.19 12.60 3.73
C CYS A 17 2.08 13.29 4.78
N ASN A 18 3.41 13.19 4.66
CA ASN A 18 4.36 13.59 5.71
C ASN A 18 5.48 14.53 5.23
N GLY A 19 5.47 14.96 3.96
CA GLY A 19 6.51 15.82 3.40
C GLY A 19 7.86 15.10 3.29
N TYR A 20 8.96 15.79 3.61
CA TYR A 20 10.32 15.23 3.52
C TYR A 20 10.69 14.28 4.68
N GLN A 21 9.71 13.86 5.49
CA GLN A 21 9.97 12.90 6.55
C GLN A 21 10.31 11.53 5.97
N ASN A 22 11.17 10.79 6.67
CA ASN A 22 11.48 9.42 6.30
C ASN A 22 10.29 8.51 6.62
N ASP A 23 9.53 8.18 5.59
CA ASP A 23 8.34 7.36 5.68
C ASP A 23 8.59 5.85 5.86
N ARG A 24 9.87 5.44 5.89
CA ARG A 24 10.40 4.07 5.95
C ARG A 24 10.17 3.27 4.65
N VAL A 25 10.54 2.00 4.70
CA VAL A 25 10.29 0.99 3.64
C VAL A 25 8.89 0.39 3.78
N MET A 26 8.45 -0.36 2.76
CA MET A 26 7.11 -0.97 2.71
C MET A 26 5.99 0.08 2.67
N ILE A 27 6.08 0.95 1.68
CA ILE A 27 5.17 2.08 1.47
C ILE A 27 4.43 1.93 0.15
N ALA A 28 3.34 2.69 0.00
CA ALA A 28 2.57 2.74 -1.23
C ALA A 28 2.03 4.15 -1.50
N ALA A 29 1.79 4.44 -2.77
CA ALA A 29 0.93 5.55 -3.18
C ALA A 29 -0.49 5.11 -3.45
N ALA A 30 -1.42 6.01 -3.14
CA ALA A 30 -2.80 5.93 -3.54
C ALA A 30 -3.02 6.63 -4.88
N SER A 31 -3.77 6.02 -5.79
CA SER A 31 -4.29 6.69 -6.99
C SER A 31 -5.44 7.64 -6.65
N ASP A 32 -5.87 8.46 -7.61
CA ASP A 32 -7.02 9.36 -7.48
C ASP A 32 -8.27 8.69 -6.89
N ALA A 33 -8.60 7.48 -7.35
CA ALA A 33 -9.76 6.73 -6.89
C ALA A 33 -9.64 6.25 -5.44
N PHE A 34 -8.42 6.16 -4.91
CA PHE A 34 -8.13 5.62 -3.58
C PHE A 34 -7.72 6.69 -2.56
N TRP A 35 -7.16 7.80 -3.03
CA TRP A 35 -6.60 8.87 -2.20
C TRP A 35 -7.63 9.49 -1.25
N ALA A 36 -8.87 9.64 -1.73
CA ALA A 36 -10.02 10.14 -0.96
C ALA A 36 -9.68 11.42 -0.18
N GLY A 37 -9.13 12.42 -0.88
CA GLY A 37 -8.77 13.72 -0.30
C GLY A 37 -7.68 13.65 0.78
N GLY A 38 -6.82 12.63 0.76
CA GLY A 38 -5.77 12.41 1.75
C GLY A 38 -6.20 11.57 2.94
N SER A 39 -7.47 11.16 3.02
CA SER A 39 -7.94 10.31 4.11
C SER A 39 -7.26 8.93 4.13
N ALA A 40 -6.66 8.49 3.02
CA ALA A 40 -5.87 7.27 2.93
C ALA A 40 -4.52 7.35 3.66
N CYS A 41 -4.00 8.54 3.95
CA CYS A 41 -2.69 8.73 4.58
C CYS A 41 -2.54 7.95 5.90
N GLY A 42 -1.38 7.31 6.07
CA GLY A 42 -1.00 6.60 7.28
C GLY A 42 -1.76 5.28 7.51
N ARG A 43 -2.78 4.97 6.70
CA ARG A 43 -3.48 3.69 6.78
C ARG A 43 -2.56 2.57 6.28
N ASN A 44 -2.58 1.46 7.01
CA ASN A 44 -1.91 0.25 6.61
C ASN A 44 -2.87 -0.65 5.82
N TYR A 45 -2.34 -1.38 4.86
CA TYR A 45 -3.08 -2.34 4.05
C TYR A 45 -2.31 -3.64 3.96
N LYS A 46 -3.02 -4.75 4.17
CA LYS A 46 -2.53 -6.09 3.86
C LYS A 46 -2.74 -6.31 2.37
N VAL A 47 -1.66 -6.61 1.65
CA VAL A 47 -1.64 -6.77 0.19
C VAL A 47 -1.16 -8.18 -0.16
N GLU A 48 -1.89 -8.84 -1.05
CA GLU A 48 -1.62 -10.22 -1.48
C GLU A 48 -1.59 -10.27 -3.01
N CYS A 49 -0.57 -10.91 -3.56
CA CYS A 49 -0.49 -11.18 -5.00
C CYS A 49 -1.51 -12.25 -5.41
N ARG A 50 -2.26 -11.99 -6.49
CA ARG A 50 -3.31 -12.86 -7.02
C ARG A 50 -3.00 -13.39 -8.41
N GLY A 51 -2.08 -12.77 -9.14
CA GLY A 51 -1.60 -13.29 -10.42
C GLY A 51 -1.08 -12.21 -11.36
N ALA A 52 -0.88 -12.61 -12.60
CA ALA A 52 -0.46 -11.74 -13.69
C ALA A 52 -1.60 -10.81 -14.15
N THR A 53 -1.26 -9.60 -14.61
CA THR A 53 -2.21 -8.75 -15.37
C THR A 53 -2.02 -8.86 -16.88
N ASN A 54 -0.81 -9.19 -17.35
CA ASN A 54 -0.41 -9.15 -18.76
C ASN A 54 0.45 -10.39 -19.12
N GLN A 55 0.90 -10.48 -20.38
CA GLN A 55 1.79 -11.54 -20.90
C GLN A 55 3.27 -11.47 -20.43
N GLY A 56 3.64 -10.52 -19.56
CA GLY A 56 5.04 -10.31 -19.14
C GLY A 56 5.61 -11.48 -18.34
N ASP A 57 5.01 -11.76 -17.18
CA ASP A 57 5.31 -12.93 -16.34
C ASP A 57 3.99 -13.65 -16.02
N PRO A 58 3.79 -14.91 -16.45
CA PRO A 58 2.55 -15.64 -16.19
C PRO A 58 2.40 -16.08 -14.72
N ASN A 59 3.48 -16.09 -13.93
CA ASN A 59 3.47 -16.52 -12.53
C ASN A 59 4.23 -15.53 -11.65
N PRO A 60 3.78 -14.27 -11.53
CA PRO A 60 4.56 -13.24 -10.90
C PRO A 60 4.55 -13.34 -9.37
N CYS A 61 3.60 -14.04 -8.76
CA CYS A 61 3.45 -14.08 -7.31
C CYS A 61 4.54 -14.90 -6.63
N ARG A 62 5.05 -14.38 -5.51
CA ARG A 62 5.97 -15.09 -4.62
C ARG A 62 5.20 -15.80 -3.51
N GLY A 63 5.82 -16.83 -2.92
CA GLY A 63 5.20 -17.69 -1.90
C GLY A 63 4.98 -17.04 -0.51
N GLN A 64 4.95 -15.71 -0.41
CA GLN A 64 4.52 -15.03 0.81
C GLN A 64 3.00 -14.84 0.77
N ASP A 65 2.32 -15.12 1.88
CA ASP A 65 0.86 -14.95 1.96
C ASP A 65 0.44 -13.49 1.77
N TYR A 66 1.23 -12.54 2.29
CA TYR A 66 0.93 -11.11 2.21
C TYR A 66 2.10 -10.21 2.63
N MET A 67 2.00 -8.92 2.29
CA MET A 67 2.81 -7.83 2.84
C MET A 67 1.89 -6.73 3.43
N VAL A 68 2.33 -6.06 4.50
CA VAL A 68 1.65 -4.87 5.02
C VAL A 68 2.37 -3.62 4.53
N VAL A 69 1.64 -2.70 3.90
CA VAL A 69 2.17 -1.43 3.40
C VAL A 69 1.44 -0.25 3.99
N LYS A 70 2.14 0.87 4.14
CA LYS A 70 1.57 2.15 4.58
C LYS A 70 1.37 3.10 3.40
N ILE A 71 0.19 3.72 3.30
CA ILE A 71 -0.04 4.79 2.32
C ILE A 71 0.64 6.08 2.79
N VAL A 72 1.58 6.58 1.98
CA VAL A 72 2.36 7.79 2.30
C VAL A 72 2.30 8.85 1.21
N TYR A 73 1.70 8.51 0.07
CA TYR A 73 1.73 9.38 -1.08
C TYR A 73 0.46 9.36 -1.90
N TYR A 74 0.26 10.47 -2.60
CA TYR A 74 -0.77 10.64 -3.61
C TYR A 74 -0.13 10.58 -4.98
N CYS A 75 -0.47 9.56 -5.76
CA CYS A 75 -0.09 9.52 -7.14
C CYS A 75 -1.22 10.12 -8.00
N PRO A 76 -1.02 11.32 -8.58
CA PRO A 76 -1.96 11.89 -9.54
C PRO A 76 -1.96 11.07 -10.84
N SER A 77 -2.71 11.53 -11.86
CA SER A 77 -2.75 10.95 -13.21
C SER A 77 -1.36 10.48 -13.68
N GLY A 78 -1.16 9.17 -13.68
CA GLY A 78 0.15 8.56 -13.92
C GLY A 78 0.27 7.16 -13.33
N CYS A 79 -0.28 6.90 -12.14
CA CYS A 79 -0.27 5.55 -11.59
C CYS A 79 -1.24 4.64 -12.32
N GLN A 80 -0.73 3.50 -12.80
CA GLN A 80 -1.54 2.52 -13.54
C GLN A 80 -2.23 1.49 -12.62
N GLY A 81 -2.18 1.67 -11.30
CA GLY A 81 -2.76 0.80 -10.27
C GLY A 81 -3.64 1.54 -9.27
N THR A 82 -4.45 0.80 -8.49
CA THR A 82 -5.25 1.38 -7.39
C THR A 82 -4.36 1.83 -6.23
N ILE A 83 -3.34 1.02 -5.95
CA ILE A 83 -2.20 1.34 -5.09
C ILE A 83 -0.93 1.01 -5.87
N ASP A 84 0.12 1.80 -5.71
CA ASP A 84 1.43 1.61 -6.34
C ASP A 84 2.47 1.36 -5.24
N LEU A 85 3.14 0.20 -5.26
CA LEU A 85 3.98 -0.22 -4.15
C LEU A 85 5.42 0.25 -4.33
N SER A 86 6.09 0.49 -3.20
CA SER A 86 7.55 0.60 -3.18
C SER A 86 8.19 -0.63 -3.82
N GLN A 87 9.39 -0.47 -4.39
CA GLN A 87 10.10 -1.59 -5.00
C GLN A 87 10.31 -2.73 -4.01
N GLU A 88 10.61 -2.40 -2.75
CA GLU A 88 10.77 -3.36 -1.67
C GLU A 88 9.46 -4.09 -1.34
N ALA A 89 8.33 -3.37 -1.31
CA ALA A 89 7.01 -3.97 -1.07
C ALA A 89 6.55 -4.83 -2.23
N PHE A 90 6.75 -4.37 -3.47
CA PHE A 90 6.46 -5.16 -4.67
C PHE A 90 7.28 -6.45 -4.68
N ALA A 91 8.59 -6.32 -4.46
CA ALA A 91 9.50 -7.46 -4.40
C ALA A 91 9.18 -8.44 -3.26
N ALA A 92 8.48 -8.02 -2.20
CA ALA A 92 8.07 -8.97 -1.17
C ALA A 92 7.03 -9.98 -1.68
N ILE A 93 6.11 -9.55 -2.55
CA ILE A 93 4.95 -10.35 -2.96
C ILE A 93 4.99 -10.82 -4.42
N ALA A 94 5.80 -10.19 -5.27
CA ALA A 94 5.85 -10.47 -6.69
C ALA A 94 7.24 -10.32 -7.32
N ASN A 95 7.43 -10.92 -8.49
CA ASN A 95 8.60 -10.77 -9.34
C ASN A 95 8.71 -9.32 -9.86
N PRO A 96 9.73 -8.52 -9.50
CA PRO A 96 9.86 -7.12 -9.90
C PRO A 96 9.81 -6.88 -11.41
N ASP A 97 10.20 -7.89 -12.20
CA ASP A 97 10.18 -7.84 -13.68
C ASP A 97 8.78 -8.02 -14.27
N ALA A 98 7.77 -8.32 -13.44
CA ALA A 98 6.39 -8.45 -13.89
C ALA A 98 5.73 -7.08 -14.16
N ASP A 99 6.32 -5.98 -13.69
CA ASP A 99 5.87 -4.57 -13.70
C ASP A 99 4.51 -4.29 -13.04
N LYS A 100 3.51 -5.13 -13.30
CA LYS A 100 2.13 -5.03 -12.85
C LYS A 100 1.57 -6.40 -12.47
N THR A 101 0.88 -6.46 -11.34
CA THR A 101 0.25 -7.69 -10.84
C THR A 101 -1.16 -7.45 -10.35
N GLU A 102 -1.98 -8.50 -10.43
CA GLU A 102 -3.29 -8.49 -9.80
C GLU A 102 -3.12 -8.75 -8.32
N ILE A 103 -3.84 -7.99 -7.51
CA ILE A 103 -3.74 -8.05 -6.06
C ILE A 103 -5.10 -7.97 -5.40
N SER A 104 -5.19 -8.54 -4.20
CA SER A 104 -6.21 -8.16 -3.24
C SER A 104 -5.58 -7.35 -2.13
N PHE A 105 -6.28 -6.33 -1.65
CA PHE A 105 -5.85 -5.56 -0.50
C PHE A 105 -7.04 -5.21 0.39
N HIS A 106 -6.79 -5.11 1.69
CA HIS A 106 -7.76 -4.64 2.68
C HIS A 106 -7.06 -3.88 3.78
N GLN A 107 -7.79 -2.97 4.42
CA GLN A 107 -7.22 -2.15 5.48
C GLN A 107 -6.75 -3.05 6.62
N TYR A 108 -5.46 -2.96 6.93
CA TYR A 108 -4.85 -3.64 8.05
C TYR A 108 -4.94 -2.75 9.28
N VAL A 109 -5.81 -3.16 10.18
CA VAL A 109 -6.03 -2.56 11.48
C VAL A 109 -5.59 -3.63 12.45
N ASP A 110 -4.42 -3.42 13.05
CA ASP A 110 -3.87 -4.37 14.01
C ASP A 110 -4.94 -4.68 15.06
N HIS A 111 -5.23 -5.96 15.24
CA HIS A 111 -6.27 -6.41 16.13
C HIS A 111 -6.07 -5.87 17.56
N LEU A 112 -4.81 -5.69 17.98
CA LEU A 112 -4.51 -5.09 19.27
C LEU A 112 -4.95 -3.63 19.33
N LEU A 113 -4.74 -2.87 18.25
CA LEU A 113 -5.19 -1.47 18.15
C LEU A 113 -6.72 -1.36 18.13
N MET A 114 -7.40 -2.28 17.43
CA MET A 114 -8.86 -2.37 17.47
C MET A 114 -9.37 -2.66 18.89
N LEU A 115 -8.76 -3.60 19.60
CA LEU A 115 -9.18 -3.94 20.96
C LEU A 115 -8.97 -2.77 21.92
N LEU A 116 -7.82 -2.08 21.83
CA LEU A 116 -7.56 -0.89 22.66
C LEU A 116 -8.54 0.25 22.38
N SER A 117 -8.88 0.51 21.12
CA SER A 117 -9.87 1.53 20.75
C SER A 117 -11.29 1.14 21.14
N ALA A 118 -11.66 -0.13 21.01
CA ALA A 118 -12.93 -0.65 21.52
C ALA A 118 -13.01 -0.49 23.04
N VAL A 119 -11.96 -0.84 23.79
CA VAL A 119 -11.87 -0.65 25.25
C VAL A 119 -12.02 0.82 25.63
N ALA A 120 -11.36 1.76 24.92
CA ALA A 120 -11.52 3.20 25.16
C ALA A 120 -12.96 3.69 24.90
N LEU A 121 -13.63 3.17 23.85
CA LEU A 121 -15.02 3.49 23.54
C LEU A 121 -15.99 2.96 24.61
N VAL A 122 -15.82 1.73 25.12
CA VAL A 122 -16.66 1.25 26.25
C VAL A 122 -16.33 1.97 27.54
N SER A 123 -15.08 2.35 27.79
CA SER A 123 -14.69 3.09 29.01
C SER A 123 -15.28 4.50 29.04
N ASN A 124 -15.42 5.17 27.89
CA ASN A 124 -16.10 6.47 27.76
C ASN A 124 -17.64 6.38 27.74
N CYS A 125 -18.20 5.18 27.64
CA CYS A 125 -19.65 4.94 27.69
C CYS A 125 -20.12 4.55 29.11
N MET A 126 -19.20 4.37 30.05
CA MET A 126 -19.48 4.07 31.47
C MET A 126 -19.20 5.24 32.42
N LEU A 127 -19.08 6.48 31.89
CA LEU A 127 -18.98 7.74 32.65
C LEU A 127 -20.13 8.67 32.29
#